data_AF-A0A3N7F8J1-F1
#
_entry.id   AF-A0A3N7F8J1-F1
#
_cell.length_a   1.000
_cell.length_b   1.000
_cell.length_c   1.000
_cell.angle_alpha   90.00
_cell.angle_beta   90.00
_cell.angle_gamma   90.00
#
_symmetry.space_group_name_H-M   'P 1'
#
loop_
_entity.id
_entity.type
_entity.pdbx_description
1 polymer ?
#
loop_
_entity_poly.entity_id
_entity_poly.type
_entity_poly.pdbx_seq_one_letter_code
_entity_poly.pdbx_strand_id
1 'polypeptide(L)' 'MKLLKDTDLMVTEIAYSIGYSDISTFGNTFFQLTNMRPTEFKSRL' A
#
# COMPACT_ATOMS: atom_id res chain seq x y z
N MET A 1 3.88 -13.40 5.85
CA MET A 1 3.72 -12.09 5.15
C MET A 1 3.93 -12.31 3.65
N LYS A 2 2.91 -12.80 2.93
CA LYS A 2 3.01 -13.25 1.53
C LYS A 2 2.22 -12.36 0.55
N LEU A 3 1.61 -11.27 1.04
CA LEU A 3 0.61 -10.49 0.29
C LEU A 3 1.17 -9.28 -0.48
N LEU A 4 2.47 -8.99 -0.40
CA LEU A 4 3.08 -7.83 -1.06
C LEU A 4 3.97 -8.21 -2.25
N LYS A 5 4.09 -9.50 -2.58
CA LYS A 5 5.04 -9.98 -3.60
C LYS A 5 4.42 -10.24 -4.98
N ASP A 6 3.10 -10.22 -5.09
CA ASP A 6 2.36 -10.68 -6.30
C ASP A 6 1.29 -9.71 -6.79
N THR A 7 1.17 -8.53 -6.20
CA THR A 7 0.01 -7.68 -6.43
C THR A 7 0.38 -6.42 -7.17
N ASP A 8 0.20 -6.50 -8.49
CA ASP A 8 0.01 -5.36 -9.38
C ASP A 8 -1.23 -4.52 -9.03
N LEU A 9 -1.92 -4.88 -7.94
CA LEU A 9 -3.05 -4.16 -7.37
C LEU A 9 -2.67 -2.71 -7.11
N MET A 10 -3.60 -1.82 -7.44
CA MET A 10 -3.46 -0.43 -7.06
C MET A 10 -3.43 -0.35 -5.52
N VAL A 11 -2.60 0.55 -5.00
CA VAL A 11 -2.49 0.91 -3.57
C VAL A 11 -3.87 1.08 -2.93
N THR A 12 -4.83 1.57 -3.73
CA THR A 12 -6.24 1.73 -3.39
C THR A 12 -6.97 0.41 -3.16
N GLU A 13 -6.75 -0.61 -4.00
CA GLU A 13 -7.38 -1.94 -3.86
C GLU A 13 -6.86 -2.68 -2.63
N ILE A 14 -5.56 -2.55 -2.33
CA ILE A 14 -5.01 -3.09 -1.09
C ILE A 14 -5.69 -2.40 0.10
N ALA A 15 -5.75 -1.07 0.12
CA ALA A 15 -6.40 -0.31 1.20
C ALA A 15 -7.86 -0.78 1.43
N TYR A 16 -8.65 -0.92 0.37
CA TYR A 16 -10.02 -1.41 0.48
C TYR A 16 -10.09 -2.88 0.94
N SER A 17 -9.17 -3.74 0.48
CA SER A 17 -9.14 -5.16 0.85
C SER A 17 -8.86 -5.41 2.34
N ILE A 18 -8.15 -4.50 3.01
CA ILE A 18 -7.88 -4.59 4.45
C ILE A 18 -8.82 -3.72 5.30
N GLY A 19 -9.86 -3.15 4.68
CA GLY A 19 -10.92 -2.42 5.39
C GLY A 19 -10.62 -0.94 5.66
N TYR A 20 -9.63 -0.35 4.99
CA TYR A 20 -9.45 1.10 5.04
C TYR A 20 -10.49 1.78 4.14
N SER A 21 -11.31 2.63 4.75
CA SER A 21 -12.29 3.46 4.05
C SER A 21 -11.66 4.67 3.36
N ASP A 22 -10.43 5.05 3.77
CA ASP A 22 -9.71 6.21 3.28
C ASP A 22 -8.26 5.85 2.87
N ILE A 23 -7.95 6.15 1.60
CA ILE A 23 -6.65 5.88 0.97
C ILE A 23 -5.55 6.75 1.59
N SER A 24 -5.89 7.96 2.02
CA SER A 24 -4.95 8.92 2.63
C SER A 24 -4.38 8.37 3.94
N THR A 25 -5.26 7.80 4.76
CA THR A 25 -4.93 7.14 6.03
C THR A 25 -4.05 5.92 5.79
N PHE A 26 -4.41 5.08 4.81
CA PHE A 26 -3.59 3.93 4.41
C PHE A 26 -2.19 4.35 3.96
N GLY A 27 -2.09 5.36 3.09
CA GLY A 27 -0.80 5.85 2.59
C GLY A 27 0.12 6.38 3.69
N ASN A 28 -0.45 7.08 4.68
CA ASN A 28 0.29 7.56 5.84
C ASN A 28 0.75 6.41 6.75
N THR A 29 -0.11 5.45 7.06
CA THR A 29 0.27 4.28 7.86
C THR A 29 1.34 3.44 7.16
N PHE A 30 1.20 3.23 5.86
CA PHE A 30 2.19 2.51 5.07
C PHE A 30 3.55 3.21 5.08
N PHE A 31 3.57 4.53 4.89
CA PHE A 31 4.79 5.33 4.98
C PHE A 31 5.41 5.25 6.38
N GLN A 32 4.63 5.34 7.46
CA GLN A 32 5.17 5.21 8.82
C GLN A 32 5.79 3.84 9.09
N LEU A 33 5.22 2.76 8.54
CA LEU A 33 5.70 1.39 8.75
C LEU A 33 6.90 1.02 7.88
N THR A 34 6.95 1.54 6.64
CA THR A 34 7.95 1.12 5.64
C THR A 34 8.97 2.21 5.32
N ASN A 35 8.73 3.44 5.79
CA ASN A 35 9.48 4.65 5.48
C ASN A 35 9.58 4.93 3.96
N MET A 36 8.63 4.41 3.17
CA MET A 36 8.59 4.52 1.73
C MET A 36 7.15 4.76 1.27
N ARG A 37 6.94 5.60 0.25
CA ARG A 37 5.59 5.80 -0.28
C ARG A 37 5.16 4.57 -1.08
N PRO A 38 3.87 4.18 -1.05
CA PRO A 38 3.37 3.05 -1.84
C PRO A 38 3.65 3.20 -3.35
N THR A 39 3.62 4.43 -3.86
CA THR A 39 3.93 4.77 -5.26
C THR A 39 5.41 4.60 -5.60
N GLU A 40 6.31 4.97 -4.69
CA GLU A 40 7.76 4.74 -4.84
C GLU A 40 8.09 3.26 -4.79
N PHE A 41 7.41 2.50 -3.93
CA PHE A 41 7.54 1.05 -3.85
C PHE A 41 7.14 0.38 -5.17
N LYS A 42 6.02 0.81 -5.78
CA LYS A 42 5.57 0.28 -7.08
C LYS A 42 6.49 0.69 -8.25
N SER A 43 7.07 1.89 -8.20
CA SER A 43 8.00 2.38 -9.24
C SER A 43 9.37 1.66 -9.24
N ARG A 44 9.71 0.98 -8.13
CA ARG A 44 10.98 0.23 -7.98
C ARG A 44 10.85 -1.28 -8.26
N LEU A 45 9.63 -1.77 -8.50
CA LEU A 45 9.35 -3.11 -9.03
C LEU A 45 9.44 -3.08 -10.56
#